data_AF-A0A961DVN9-F1
#
_entry.id   AF-A0A961DVN9-F1
#
_cell.length_a   1.000
_cell.length_b   1.000
_cell.length_c   1.000
_cell.angle_alpha   90.00
_cell.angle_beta   90.00
_cell.angle_gamma   90.00
#
_symmetry.space_group_name_H-M   'P 1'
#
loop_
_entity.id
_entity.type
_entity.pdbx_description
1 polymer ?
#
loop_
_entity_poly.entity_id
_entity_poly.type
_entity_poly.pdbx_seq_one_letter_code
_entity_poly.pdbx_strand_id
1 'polypeptide(L)' 'MAFYRVGEAFIEVVATGREPALIGLALKAPDLDATVVQIRLCGGPVSDPKPAVQGGRIASVWSEHLKWGLAIMGT' A
#
# COMPACT_ATOMS: atom_id res chain seq x y z
N MET A 1 -9.21 15.52 -1.65
CA MET A 1 -9.10 14.06 -1.43
C MET A 1 -10.50 13.55 -1.12
N ALA A 2 -10.91 12.44 -1.70
CA ALA A 2 -12.22 11.83 -1.49
C ALA A 2 -12.07 10.33 -1.23
N PHE A 3 -12.95 9.78 -0.39
CA PHE A 3 -12.98 8.36 -0.06
C PHE A 3 -14.34 7.77 -0.44
N TYR A 4 -14.31 6.65 -1.16
CA TYR A 4 -15.50 5.85 -1.43
C TYR A 4 -15.34 4.48 -0.76
N ARG A 5 -16.21 4.13 0.18
CA ARG A 5 -16.12 2.88 0.95
C ARG A 5 -17.05 1.83 0.36
N VAL A 6 -16.55 0.60 0.19
CA VAL A 6 -17.29 -0.58 -0.27
C VAL A 6 -17.00 -1.72 0.71
N GLY A 7 -17.88 -1.89 1.70
CA GLY A 7 -17.62 -2.79 2.82
C GLY A 7 -16.39 -2.36 3.62
N GLU A 8 -15.43 -3.26 3.81
CA GLU A 8 -14.17 -2.98 4.51
C GLU A 8 -13.11 -2.31 3.63
N ALA A 9 -13.26 -2.36 2.31
CA ALA A 9 -12.37 -1.72 1.37
C ALA A 9 -12.78 -0.28 1.09
N PHE A 10 -11.84 0.55 0.61
CA PHE A 10 -12.14 1.88 0.12
C PHE A 10 -11.26 2.26 -1.06
N ILE A 11 -11.79 3.17 -1.89
CA ILE A 11 -11.05 3.85 -2.96
C ILE A 11 -10.70 5.24 -2.45
N GLU A 12 -9.41 5.56 -2.46
CA GLU A 12 -8.90 6.90 -2.22
C GLU A 12 -8.65 7.60 -3.55
N VAL A 13 -9.26 8.77 -3.72
CA VAL A 13 -9.10 9.61 -4.90
C VAL A 13 -8.41 10.91 -4.49
N VAL A 14 -7.25 11.14 -5.10
CA VAL A 14 -6.44 12.36 -4.89
C VAL A 14 -6.50 13.20 -6.15
N ALA A 15 -7.00 14.43 -6.03
CA ALA A 15 -6.98 15.40 -7.12
C ALA A 15 -5.56 15.95 -7.27
N THR A 16 -4.94 15.72 -8.42
CA THR A 16 -3.54 16.12 -8.70
C THR A 16 -3.39 16.97 -9.96
N GLY A 17 -4.47 17.17 -10.73
CA GLY A 17 -4.42 17.82 -12.05
C GLY A 17 -3.82 16.97 -13.16
N ARG A 18 -3.52 15.69 -12.90
CA ARG A 18 -3.03 14.70 -13.89
C ARG A 18 -4.17 13.88 -14.47
N GLU A 19 -3.90 13.19 -15.59
CA GLU A 19 -4.83 12.22 -16.18
C GLU A 19 -5.28 11.16 -15.16
N PRO A 20 -6.57 10.75 -15.17
CA PRO A 20 -7.07 9.73 -14.26
C PRO A 20 -6.34 8.40 -14.41
N ALA A 21 -5.86 7.84 -13.30
CA ALA A 21 -5.19 6.54 -13.30
C ALA A 21 -5.35 5.82 -11.95
N LEU A 22 -5.35 4.48 -11.99
CA LEU A 22 -5.15 3.66 -10.80
C LEU A 22 -3.66 3.60 -10.49
N ILE A 23 -3.21 4.41 -9.53
CA ILE A 23 -1.78 4.59 -9.23
C ILE A 23 -1.25 3.60 -8.19
N GLY A 24 -2.13 2.88 -7.49
CA GLY A 24 -1.70 1.84 -6.58
C GLY A 24 -2.81 1.10 -5.83
N LEU A 25 -2.39 0.08 -5.09
CA LEU A 25 -3.21 -0.75 -4.22
C LEU A 25 -2.50 -0.96 -2.88
N ALA A 26 -3.27 -0.94 -1.80
CA ALA A 26 -2.80 -1.33 -0.49
C ALA A 26 -3.60 -2.54 0.01
N LEU A 27 -2.89 -3.57 0.47
CA LEU A 27 -3.48 -4.78 1.03
C LEU A 27 -3.29 -4.78 2.55
N LYS A 28 -4.35 -5.09 3.28
CA LYS A 28 -4.28 -5.20 4.75
C LYS A 28 -3.67 -6.56 5.14
N ALA A 29 -2.69 -6.53 6.03
CA ALA A 29 -2.12 -7.71 6.69
C ALA A 29 -2.44 -7.68 8.19
N PRO A 30 -2.78 -8.81 8.81
CA PRO A 30 -2.96 -8.90 10.26
C PRO A 30 -1.68 -8.57 11.04
N ASP A 31 -0.52 -8.97 10.50
CA ASP A 31 0.80 -8.68 11.05
C ASP A 31 1.70 -8.16 9.92
N LEU A 32 1.97 -6.86 9.95
CA LEU A 32 2.80 -6.20 8.94
C LEU A 32 4.25 -6.65 9.03
N ASP A 33 4.79 -6.83 10.24
CA ASP A 33 6.20 -7.15 10.43
C ASP A 33 6.49 -8.58 9.95
N ALA A 34 5.66 -9.54 10.32
CA ALA A 34 5.77 -10.91 9.83
C ALA A 34 5.59 -10.99 8.31
N THR A 35 4.67 -10.21 7.74
CA THR A 35 4.46 -10.18 6.29
C THR A 35 5.67 -9.62 5.55
N VAL A 36 6.28 -8.53 6.06
CA VAL A 36 7.50 -7.96 5.48
C VAL A 36 8.67 -8.95 5.54
N VAL A 37 8.85 -9.64 6.67
CA VAL A 37 9.86 -10.70 6.80
C VAL A 37 9.63 -11.78 5.75
N GLN A 38 8.39 -12.24 5.58
CA GLN A 38 8.07 -13.28 4.61
C GLN A 38 8.32 -12.84 3.17
N ILE A 39 7.95 -11.60 2.81
CA ILE A 39 8.23 -11.05 1.48
C ILE A 39 9.74 -11.03 1.22
N ARG A 40 10.54 -10.61 2.20
CA ARG A 40 12.01 -10.60 2.09
C ARG A 40 12.60 -11.99 1.94
N LEU A 41 12.10 -12.99 2.69
CA LEU A 41 12.51 -14.39 2.56
C LEU A 41 12.22 -14.95 1.17
N CYS A 42 11.14 -14.51 0.53
CA CYS A 42 10.81 -14.85 -0.85
C CYS A 42 11.60 -14.02 -1.89
N GLY A 43 12.56 -13.19 -1.48
CA GLY A 43 13.32 -12.31 -2.37
C GLY A 43 12.53 -11.11 -2.91
N GLY A 44 11.37 -10.81 -2.31
CA GLY A 44 10.49 -9.74 -2.74
C GLY A 44 10.99 -8.34 -2.32
N PRO A 45 10.84 -7.32 -3.18
CA PRO A 45 11.36 -5.99 -2.90
C PRO A 45 10.39 -5.16 -2.06
N VAL A 46 10.61 -5.09 -0.74
CA VAL A 46 9.73 -4.37 0.20
C VAL A 46 10.50 -3.44 1.14
N SER A 47 9.97 -2.23 1.33
CA SER A 47 10.53 -1.26 2.28
C SER A 47 10.38 -1.73 3.73
N ASP A 48 11.08 -1.07 4.65
CA ASP A 48 10.72 -1.17 6.05
C ASP A 48 9.31 -0.58 6.29
N PRO A 49 8.57 -1.10 7.27
CA PRO A 49 7.34 -0.48 7.74
C PRO A 49 7.58 0.95 8.22
N LYS A 50 6.69 1.86 7.85
CA LYS A 50 6.70 3.26 8.26
C LYS A 50 5.29 3.73 8.63
N PRO A 51 5.14 4.85 9.35
CA PRO A 51 3.83 5.43 9.61
C PRO A 51 3.06 5.69 8.30
N ALA A 52 1.78 5.30 8.27
CA ALA A 52 0.90 5.59 7.14
C ALA A 52 0.21 6.94 7.34
N VAL A 53 -0.05 7.66 6.22
CA VAL A 53 -0.72 8.96 6.25
C VAL A 53 -2.13 8.88 6.87
N GLN A 54 -2.80 7.75 6.74
CA GLN A 54 -4.15 7.50 7.24
C GLN A 54 -4.19 6.87 8.64
N GLY A 55 -3.04 6.75 9.31
CA GLY A 55 -2.90 6.03 10.57
C GLY A 55 -2.50 4.56 10.38
N GLY A 56 -1.91 3.98 11.43
CA GLY A 56 -1.29 2.66 11.37
C GLY A 56 0.09 2.68 10.70
N ARG A 57 0.51 1.52 10.18
CA ARG A 57 1.82 1.33 9.52
C ARG A 57 1.66 0.75 8.12
N ILE A 58 2.60 1.07 7.24
CA ILE A 58 2.61 0.64 5.84
C ILE A 58 4.02 0.28 5.38
N ALA A 59 4.16 -0.74 4.54
CA ALA A 59 5.38 -1.06 3.81
C ALA A 59 5.09 -1.07 2.32
N SER A 60 5.91 -0.39 1.51
CA SER A 60 5.73 -0.30 0.06
C SER A 60 6.55 -1.38 -0.64
N VAL A 61 5.95 -2.07 -1.58
CA VAL A 61 6.65 -2.94 -2.54
C VAL A 61 7.24 -2.03 -3.62
N TRP A 62 8.54 -2.17 -3.91
CA TRP A 62 9.26 -1.21 -4.75
C TRP A 62 8.69 -1.17 -6.18
N SER A 63 8.49 0.05 -6.68
CA SER A 63 7.74 0.37 -7.89
C SER A 63 8.44 0.05 -9.22
N GLU A 64 9.77 -0.13 -9.20
CA GLU A 64 10.57 -0.45 -10.40
C GLU A 64 10.13 -1.78 -11.06
N HIS A 65 9.43 -2.64 -10.30
CA HIS A 65 8.90 -3.90 -10.84
C HIS A 65 7.52 -3.80 -11.51
N LEU A 66 6.72 -2.76 -11.22
CA LEU A 66 5.30 -2.76 -11.56
C LEU A 66 4.83 -1.54 -12.36
N LYS A 67 5.53 -0.39 -12.32
CA LYS A 67 5.02 0.90 -12.86
C LYS A 67 3.72 1.40 -12.20
N TRP A 68 3.19 0.68 -11.20
CA TRP A 68 2.08 1.07 -10.32
C TRP A 68 2.43 0.70 -8.86
N GLY A 69 1.86 1.40 -7.88
CA GLY A 69 2.21 1.23 -6.47
C GLY A 69 1.53 0.02 -5.82
N LEU A 70 2.28 -0.77 -5.06
CA LEU A 70 1.72 -1.80 -4.18
C LEU A 70 2.24 -1.59 -2.76
N ALA A 71 1.37 -1.74 -1.77
CA ALA A 71 1.76 -1.63 -0.37
C ALA A 71 1.01 -2.63 0.51
N ILE A 72 1.61 -2.95 1.65
CA ILE A 72 1.01 -3.75 2.72
C ILE A 72 0.77 -2.85 3.91
N MET A 73 -0.47 -2.83 4.42
CA MET A 73 -0.88 -2.05 5.59
C MET A 73 -1.08 -2.97 6.79
N GLY A 74 -0.53 -2.57 7.93
CA GLY A 74 -0.86 -3.14 9.23
C GLY A 74 -1.89 -2.30 9.97
N THR A 75 -2.54 -2.90 10.97
CA THR A 75 -3.32 -2.17 11.97
C THR A 75 -2.43 -1.38 12.90
#